data_AF-A0A175RQ76-F1
#
_entry.id   AF-A0A175RQ76-F1
#
_cell.length_a   1.000
_cell.length_b   1.000
_cell.length_c   1.000
_cell.angle_alpha   90.00
_cell.angle_beta   90.00
_cell.angle_gamma   90.00
#
_symmetry.space_group_name_H-M   'P 1'
#
loop_
_entity.id
_entity.type
_entity.pdbx_description
1 polymer ?
#
loop_
_entity_poly.entity_id
_entity_poly.type
_entity_poly.pdbx_seq_one_letter_code
_entity_poly.pdbx_strand_id
1 'polypeptide(L)'
;MGMDWLWRFAGRAAGPRDGQGLALETLDLTAAVPPVAEAPSAIMRRQRDAALKVLSAKVLGAHLANRHQISYPLTIDFRSMAEDERNFLLDAAAAAALSGGENETALAAACERLSRRGADEAALARLRTTVAGAPPSVNAIVERAQGMDRAAHAYAVSLIAAGSRAPAAQLYLTYLAARLGLSQEVVGSVNRRYRD
;
A
#
# COMPACT_ATOMS: atom_id res chain seq x y z
N MET A 1 14.60 36.07 28.90
CA MET A 1 14.17 34.65 28.87
C MET A 1 13.33 34.44 27.62
N GLY A 2 13.64 33.44 26.79
CA GLY A 2 12.70 32.94 25.79
C GLY A 2 13.32 32.62 24.42
N MET A 3 13.21 31.35 24.01
CA MET A 3 13.27 30.81 22.63
C MET A 3 14.60 30.29 22.04
N ASP A 4 15.73 30.25 22.73
CA ASP A 4 16.94 29.55 22.19
C ASP A 4 16.88 28.01 22.32
N TRP A 5 16.05 27.50 23.22
CA TRP A 5 15.89 26.05 23.42
C TRP A 5 15.04 25.39 22.32
N LEU A 6 14.17 26.15 21.65
CA LEU A 6 13.28 25.64 20.60
C LEU A 6 14.04 25.33 19.30
N TRP A 7 15.04 26.16 18.95
CA TRP A 7 15.88 25.96 17.75
C TRP A 7 16.88 24.81 17.90
N ARG A 8 17.36 24.55 19.12
CA ARG A 8 18.21 23.37 19.41
C ARG A 8 17.47 22.04 19.28
N PHE A 9 16.14 22.04 19.40
CA PHE A 9 15.30 20.85 19.18
C PHE A 9 14.93 20.66 17.70
N ALA A 10 14.70 21.75 16.97
CA ALA A 10 14.36 21.71 15.55
C ALA A 10 15.52 21.23 14.63
N GLY A 11 16.77 21.48 15.02
CA GLY A 11 17.95 21.17 14.20
C GLY A 11 18.47 19.72 14.27
N ARG A 12 17.98 18.88 15.19
CA ARG A 12 18.46 17.48 15.37
C ARG A 12 17.44 16.39 14.98
N ALA A 13 16.33 16.76 14.36
CA ALA A 13 15.29 15.82 13.94
C ALA A 13 15.24 15.55 12.43
N ALA A 14 16.26 15.98 11.67
CA ALA A 14 16.50 15.40 10.35
C ALA A 14 17.37 14.16 10.55
N GLY A 15 16.72 13.01 10.71
CA GLY A 15 17.39 11.73 10.48
C GLY A 15 18.03 11.69 9.08
N PRO A 16 18.86 10.67 8.79
CA PRO A 16 19.50 10.54 7.48
C PRO A 16 18.45 10.71 6.39
N ARG A 17 18.69 11.64 5.44
CA ARG A 17 17.83 11.79 4.27
C ARG A 17 17.83 10.46 3.52
N ASP A 18 16.65 10.00 3.10
CA ASP A 18 16.50 8.81 2.28
C ASP A 18 17.49 8.87 1.10
N GLY A 19 18.32 7.82 0.96
CA GLY A 19 19.39 7.75 -0.04
C GLY A 19 20.81 7.96 0.49
N GLN A 20 21.00 8.39 1.73
CA GLN A 20 22.32 8.35 2.41
C GLN A 20 22.39 7.19 3.39
N GLY A 21 22.26 5.96 2.87
CA GLY A 21 22.75 4.81 3.60
C GLY A 21 24.26 4.97 3.77
N LEU A 22 24.77 5.00 5.01
CA LEU A 22 26.17 4.72 5.29
C LEU A 22 26.54 3.49 4.47
N ALA A 23 27.45 3.63 3.50
CA ALA A 23 27.86 2.57 2.61
C ALA A 23 28.36 1.39 3.46
N LEU A 24 27.51 0.38 3.65
CA LEU A 24 27.86 -0.83 4.39
C LEU A 24 29.06 -1.54 3.74
N GLU A 25 29.32 -1.25 2.46
CA GLU A 25 30.48 -1.69 1.68
C GLU A 25 31.82 -1.09 2.16
N THR A 26 31.80 0.04 2.88
CA THR A 26 33.02 0.66 3.45
C THR A 26 33.37 0.14 4.84
N LEU A 27 32.45 -0.57 5.49
CA LEU A 27 32.73 -1.27 6.73
C LEU A 27 33.38 -2.61 6.39
N ASP A 28 34.72 -2.63 6.39
CA ASP A 28 35.47 -3.87 6.39
C ASP A 28 35.19 -4.62 7.71
N LEU A 29 34.16 -5.48 7.70
CA LEU A 29 33.76 -6.32 8.82
C LEU A 29 34.79 -7.42 9.13
N THR A 30 35.85 -7.55 8.31
CA THR A 30 36.93 -8.52 8.50
C THR A 30 38.18 -7.94 9.16
N ALA A 31 38.35 -6.61 9.16
CA ALA A 31 39.59 -5.96 9.61
C ALA A 31 39.71 -5.69 11.12
N ALA A 32 38.76 -6.11 11.97
CA ALA A 32 38.86 -5.90 13.40
C ALA A 32 38.40 -7.13 14.20
N VAL A 33 39.26 -8.13 14.29
CA VAL A 33 39.25 -9.04 15.45
C VAL A 33 40.18 -8.43 16.50
N PRO A 34 39.69 -7.63 17.46
CA PRO A 34 40.51 -7.20 18.58
C PRO A 34 40.98 -8.44 19.36
N PRO A 35 42.14 -8.38 20.03
CA PRO A 35 42.63 -9.48 20.86
C PRO A 35 41.55 -9.88 21.87
N VAL A 36 41.49 -11.18 22.18
CA VAL A 36 40.47 -11.81 23.04
C VAL A 36 40.32 -11.00 24.33
N ALA A 37 39.30 -10.14 24.36
CA ALA A 37 38.97 -9.35 25.53
C ALA A 37 38.48 -10.31 26.63
N GLU A 38 38.86 -10.03 27.88
CA GLU A 38 38.33 -10.73 29.05
C GLU A 38 36.83 -10.94 28.95
N ALA A 39 36.37 -12.12 29.38
CA ALA A 39 34.97 -12.50 29.27
C ALA A 39 34.08 -11.39 29.87
N PRO A 40 33.16 -10.79 29.09
CA PRO A 40 32.38 -9.65 29.54
C PRO A 40 31.63 -9.99 30.82
N SER A 41 31.62 -9.03 31.75
CA SER A 41 30.91 -9.20 33.03
C SER A 41 29.44 -9.55 32.78
N ALA A 42 28.80 -10.24 33.73
CA ALA A 42 27.40 -10.64 33.60
C ALA A 42 26.46 -9.43 33.35
N ILE A 43 26.83 -8.25 33.86
CA ILE A 43 26.11 -6.99 33.63
C ILE A 43 26.26 -6.53 32.17
N MET A 44 27.49 -6.55 31.63
CA MET A 44 27.76 -6.17 30.24
C MET A 44 27.07 -7.12 29.25
N ARG A 45 27.02 -8.43 29.55
CA ARG A 45 26.26 -9.41 28.74
C ARG A 45 24.78 -9.09 28.71
N ARG A 46 24.15 -8.84 29.87
CA ARG A 46 22.72 -8.46 29.93
C ARG A 46 22.43 -7.15 29.19
N GLN A 47 23.30 -6.15 29.32
CA GLN A 47 23.17 -4.88 28.58
C GLN A 47 23.28 -5.09 27.07
N ARG A 48 24.21 -5.93 26.63
CA ARG A 48 24.37 -6.31 25.22
C ARG A 48 23.14 -7.03 24.70
N ASP A 49 22.60 -8.00 25.43
CA ASP A 49 21.40 -8.75 25.02
C ASP A 49 20.17 -7.84 24.92
N ALA A 50 20.02 -6.92 25.88
CA ALA A 50 18.94 -5.92 25.83
C ALA A 50 19.08 -4.99 24.62
N ALA A 51 20.31 -4.51 24.34
CA ALA A 51 20.59 -3.68 23.17
C ALA A 51 20.33 -4.43 21.85
N LEU A 52 20.79 -5.69 21.74
CA LEU A 52 20.54 -6.54 20.58
C LEU A 52 19.05 -6.78 20.37
N LYS A 53 18.28 -7.04 21.43
CA LYS A 53 16.82 -7.23 21.33
C LYS A 53 16.14 -5.99 20.76
N VAL A 54 16.50 -4.79 21.25
CA VAL A 54 15.93 -3.52 20.75
C VAL A 54 16.36 -3.24 19.31
N LEU A 55 17.63 -3.47 18.97
CA LEU A 55 18.14 -3.28 17.62
C LEU A 55 17.49 -4.25 16.64
N SER A 56 17.41 -5.54 16.97
CA SER A 56 16.74 -6.55 16.14
C SER A 56 15.27 -6.20 15.88
N ALA A 57 14.54 -5.73 16.91
CA ALA A 57 13.16 -5.29 16.74
C ALA A 57 13.05 -4.06 15.81
N LYS A 58 13.95 -3.08 15.95
CA LYS A 58 13.97 -1.89 15.08
C LYS A 58 14.35 -2.22 13.64
N VAL A 59 15.37 -3.05 13.44
CA VAL A 59 15.83 -3.47 12.11
C VAL A 59 14.76 -4.29 11.42
N LEU A 60 14.14 -5.26 12.11
CA LEU A 60 13.02 -6.03 11.56
C LEU A 60 11.83 -5.13 11.22
N GLY A 61 11.46 -4.22 12.14
CA GLY A 61 10.39 -3.25 11.90
C GLY A 61 10.65 -2.36 10.68
N ALA A 62 11.86 -1.81 10.56
CA ALA A 62 12.26 -0.99 9.43
C ALA A 62 12.31 -1.81 8.12
N HIS A 63 12.82 -3.04 8.16
CA HIS A 63 12.85 -3.92 6.99
C HIS A 63 11.44 -4.26 6.50
N LEU A 64 10.53 -4.62 7.40
CA LEU A 64 9.15 -4.91 7.05
C LEU A 64 8.43 -3.65 6.53
N ALA A 65 8.66 -2.49 7.15
CA ALA A 65 8.10 -1.23 6.68
C ALA A 65 8.61 -0.86 5.27
N ASN A 66 9.92 -0.95 5.03
CA ASN A 66 10.51 -0.71 3.71
C ASN A 66 10.03 -1.73 2.69
N ARG A 67 9.96 -3.01 3.05
CA ARG A 67 9.41 -4.05 2.19
C ARG A 67 7.96 -3.72 1.83
N HIS A 68 7.12 -3.31 2.78
CA HIS A 68 5.75 -2.90 2.46
C HIS A 68 5.67 -1.64 1.57
N GLN A 69 6.59 -0.67 1.75
CA GLN A 69 6.65 0.53 0.91
C GLN A 69 7.12 0.23 -0.52
N ILE A 70 8.08 -0.69 -0.68
CA ILE A 70 8.76 -0.97 -1.95
C ILE A 70 8.09 -2.12 -2.71
N SER A 71 7.57 -3.15 -2.01
CA SER A 71 6.96 -4.34 -2.64
C SER A 71 5.56 -4.10 -3.19
N TYR A 72 4.90 -2.99 -2.82
CA TYR A 72 3.61 -2.61 -3.39
C TYR A 72 3.64 -1.17 -3.88
N PRO A 73 4.31 -0.87 -5.02
CA PRO A 73 4.00 0.32 -5.78
C PRO A 73 2.58 0.13 -6.33
N LEU A 74 1.58 0.42 -5.48
CA LEU A 74 0.17 0.50 -5.83
C LEU A 74 -0.02 1.75 -6.67
N THR A 75 0.57 1.76 -7.87
CA THR A 75 0.35 2.75 -8.91
C THR A 75 -0.61 2.13 -9.91
N ILE A 76 -1.83 2.67 -9.96
CA ILE A 76 -2.79 2.30 -10.98
C ILE A 76 -2.52 3.19 -12.18
N ASP A 77 -1.95 2.60 -13.23
CA ASP A 77 -1.86 3.19 -14.56
C ASP A 77 -2.37 2.17 -15.59
N PHE A 78 -3.57 2.45 -16.11
CA PHE A 78 -4.21 1.56 -17.08
C PHE A 78 -3.47 1.51 -18.43
N ARG A 79 -2.59 2.48 -18.72
CA ARG A 79 -1.85 2.56 -19.99
C ARG A 79 -0.71 1.55 -20.07
N SER A 80 -0.06 1.28 -18.95
CA SER A 80 1.09 0.36 -18.87
C SER A 80 0.71 -1.07 -18.50
N MET A 81 -0.57 -1.32 -18.18
CA MET A 81 -1.04 -2.64 -17.74
C MET A 81 -1.22 -3.61 -18.91
N ALA A 82 -0.89 -4.88 -18.67
CA ALA A 82 -1.25 -5.98 -19.55
C ALA A 82 -2.77 -6.06 -19.71
N GLU A 83 -3.24 -6.50 -20.87
CA GLU A 83 -4.67 -6.49 -21.20
C GLU A 83 -5.52 -7.30 -20.22
N ASP A 84 -5.10 -8.51 -19.86
CA ASP A 84 -5.82 -9.37 -18.92
C ASP A 84 -5.95 -8.75 -17.52
N GLU A 85 -4.89 -8.08 -17.07
CA GLU A 85 -4.88 -7.38 -15.78
C GLU A 85 -5.80 -6.15 -15.81
N ARG A 86 -5.70 -5.34 -16.87
CA ARG A 86 -6.58 -4.19 -17.10
C ARG A 86 -8.04 -4.62 -17.12
N ASN A 87 -8.36 -5.67 -17.87
CA ASN A 87 -9.72 -6.19 -18.01
C ASN A 87 -10.28 -6.67 -16.67
N PHE A 88 -9.49 -7.43 -15.90
CA PHE A 88 -9.87 -7.85 -14.56
C PHE A 88 -10.14 -6.66 -13.62
N LEU A 89 -9.27 -5.65 -13.63
CA LEU A 89 -9.44 -4.48 -12.78
C LEU A 89 -10.66 -3.64 -13.18
N LEU A 90 -10.96 -3.55 -14.49
CA LEU A 90 -12.19 -2.92 -14.97
C LEU A 90 -13.44 -3.70 -14.53
N ASP A 91 -13.37 -5.02 -14.44
CA ASP A 91 -14.48 -5.83 -13.93
C ASP A 91 -14.71 -5.61 -12.42
N ALA A 92 -13.63 -5.47 -11.65
CA ALA A 92 -13.70 -5.09 -10.23
C ALA A 92 -14.24 -3.66 -10.03
N ALA A 93 -13.88 -2.72 -10.93
CA ALA A 93 -14.46 -1.38 -10.96
C ALA A 93 -15.96 -1.40 -11.28
N ALA A 94 -16.39 -2.22 -12.25
CA ALA A 94 -17.79 -2.33 -12.65
C ALA A 94 -18.67 -2.78 -11.48
N ALA A 95 -18.25 -3.84 -10.77
CA ALA A 95 -18.97 -4.33 -9.60
C ALA A 95 -19.03 -3.27 -8.48
N ALA A 96 -17.95 -2.52 -8.29
CA ALA A 96 -17.87 -1.46 -7.29
C ALA A 96 -18.71 -0.23 -7.65
N ALA A 97 -18.81 0.14 -8.93
CA ALA A 97 -19.64 1.23 -9.41
C ALA A 97 -21.14 0.98 -9.14
N LEU A 98 -21.58 -0.28 -9.18
CA LEU A 98 -22.96 -0.67 -8.87
C LEU A 98 -23.26 -0.82 -7.37
N SER A 99 -22.23 -0.83 -6.51
CA SER A 99 -22.42 -1.09 -5.07
C SER A 99 -23.28 -0.04 -4.34
N GLY A 100 -23.40 1.17 -4.90
CA GLY A 100 -24.27 2.24 -4.40
C GLY A 100 -25.69 2.21 -4.97
N GLY A 101 -26.02 1.25 -5.83
CA GLY A 101 -27.25 1.19 -6.64
C GLY A 101 -26.98 1.49 -8.12
N GLU A 102 -27.91 1.05 -8.99
CA GLU A 102 -27.87 1.33 -10.42
C GLU A 102 -28.20 2.80 -10.68
N ASN A 103 -27.18 3.60 -10.96
CA ASN A 103 -27.35 5.01 -11.26
C ASN A 103 -26.36 5.43 -12.35
N GLU A 104 -26.88 5.89 -13.49
CA GLU A 104 -26.10 6.37 -14.63
C GLU A 104 -25.12 7.49 -14.22
N THR A 105 -25.52 8.34 -13.28
CA THR A 105 -24.65 9.40 -12.73
C THR A 105 -23.47 8.83 -11.94
N ALA A 106 -23.66 7.71 -11.22
CA ALA A 106 -22.58 7.06 -10.48
C ALA A 106 -21.59 6.38 -11.45
N LEU A 107 -22.09 5.76 -12.52
CA LEU A 107 -21.25 5.20 -13.58
C LEU A 107 -20.45 6.28 -14.30
N ALA A 108 -21.07 7.41 -14.66
CA ALA A 108 -20.39 8.54 -15.27
C ALA A 108 -19.27 9.08 -14.36
N ALA A 109 -19.55 9.26 -13.07
CA ALA A 109 -18.54 9.69 -12.09
C ALA A 109 -17.42 8.66 -11.89
N ALA A 110 -17.71 7.36 -12.00
CA ALA A 110 -16.70 6.31 -11.99
C ALA A 110 -15.79 6.39 -13.23
N CYS A 111 -16.38 6.58 -14.42
CA CYS A 111 -15.63 6.75 -15.67
C CYS A 111 -14.69 7.96 -15.61
N GLU A 112 -15.17 9.09 -15.10
CA GLU A 112 -14.35 10.30 -14.93
C GLU A 112 -13.15 10.05 -14.00
N ARG A 113 -13.38 9.42 -12.85
CA ARG A 113 -12.32 9.07 -11.89
C ARG A 113 -11.28 8.12 -12.48
N LEU A 114 -11.71 7.11 -13.24
CA LEU A 114 -10.81 6.17 -13.89
C LEU A 114 -10.04 6.82 -15.06
N SER A 115 -10.68 7.71 -15.81
CA SER A 115 -10.02 8.48 -16.89
C SER A 115 -8.88 9.35 -16.35
N ARG A 116 -9.07 10.00 -15.19
CA ARG A 116 -8.01 10.74 -14.48
C ARG A 116 -6.81 9.86 -14.09
N ARG A 117 -6.95 8.53 -14.10
CA ARG A 117 -5.91 7.53 -13.81
C ARG A 117 -5.44 6.78 -15.07
N GLY A 118 -5.69 7.35 -16.25
CA GLY A 118 -5.15 6.86 -17.51
C GLY A 118 -6.02 5.82 -18.23
N ALA A 119 -7.24 5.52 -17.75
CA ALA A 119 -8.17 4.71 -18.52
C ALA A 119 -8.57 5.44 -19.82
N ASP A 120 -8.36 4.79 -20.96
CA ASP A 120 -8.70 5.30 -22.28
C ASP A 120 -10.16 5.01 -22.64
N GLU A 121 -10.63 5.54 -23.77
CA GLU A 121 -12.03 5.39 -24.15
C GLU A 121 -12.42 3.92 -24.39
N ALA A 122 -11.48 3.08 -24.84
CA ALA A 122 -11.72 1.64 -24.98
C ALA A 122 -11.97 0.95 -23.63
N ALA A 123 -11.16 1.27 -22.61
CA ALA A 123 -11.35 0.80 -21.24
C ALA A 123 -12.68 1.30 -20.65
N LEU A 124 -13.03 2.57 -20.88
CA LEU A 124 -14.29 3.15 -20.40
C LEU A 124 -15.51 2.53 -21.10
N ALA A 125 -15.43 2.29 -22.41
CA ALA A 125 -16.47 1.59 -23.15
C ALA A 125 -16.69 0.18 -22.60
N ARG A 126 -15.60 -0.58 -22.37
CA ARG A 126 -15.68 -1.91 -21.75
C ARG A 126 -16.32 -1.85 -20.37
N LEU A 127 -15.94 -0.89 -19.53
CA LEU A 127 -16.55 -0.70 -18.21
C LEU A 127 -18.08 -0.54 -18.32
N ARG A 128 -18.54 0.33 -19.23
CA ARG A 128 -19.98 0.55 -19.47
C ARG A 128 -20.67 -0.74 -19.95
N THR A 129 -20.04 -1.49 -20.86
CA THR A 129 -20.55 -2.79 -21.33
C THR A 129 -20.65 -3.81 -20.19
N THR A 130 -19.62 -3.93 -19.34
CA THR A 130 -19.64 -4.85 -18.20
C THR A 130 -20.75 -4.50 -17.21
N VAL A 131 -20.93 -3.21 -16.92
CA VAL A 131 -22.01 -2.74 -16.04
C VAL A 131 -23.39 -3.02 -16.63
N ALA A 132 -23.59 -2.83 -17.94
CA ALA A 132 -24.86 -3.09 -18.60
C ALA A 132 -25.22 -4.58 -18.71
N GLY A 133 -24.22 -5.47 -18.83
CA GLY A 133 -24.43 -6.91 -18.99
C GLY A 133 -24.68 -7.63 -17.66
N ALA A 134 -23.76 -7.46 -16.71
CA ALA A 134 -23.77 -7.91 -15.32
C ALA A 134 -22.30 -8.03 -14.87
N PRO A 135 -21.84 -7.26 -13.88
CA PRO A 135 -20.48 -7.42 -13.35
C PRO A 135 -20.27 -8.77 -12.67
N PRO A 136 -19.03 -9.28 -12.59
CA PRO A 136 -18.76 -10.51 -11.87
C PRO A 136 -19.08 -10.40 -10.38
N SER A 137 -19.43 -11.54 -9.79
CA SER A 137 -19.69 -11.62 -8.35
C SER A 137 -18.42 -11.30 -7.55
N VAL A 138 -18.60 -10.84 -6.30
CA VAL A 138 -17.47 -10.56 -5.40
C VAL A 138 -16.59 -11.80 -5.20
N ASN A 139 -17.18 -13.00 -5.14
CA ASN A 139 -16.41 -14.23 -5.00
C ASN A 139 -15.49 -14.47 -6.21
N ALA A 140 -15.98 -14.25 -7.43
CA ALA A 140 -15.18 -14.39 -8.64
C ALA A 140 -14.05 -13.34 -8.70
N ILE A 141 -14.33 -12.10 -8.27
CA ILE A 141 -13.32 -11.06 -8.16
C ILE A 141 -12.22 -11.46 -7.16
N VAL A 142 -12.61 -11.95 -5.98
CA VAL A 142 -11.66 -12.34 -4.92
C VAL A 142 -10.78 -13.50 -5.35
N GLU A 143 -11.37 -14.54 -5.92
CA GLU A 143 -10.63 -15.71 -6.42
C GLU A 143 -9.60 -15.32 -7.48
N ARG A 144 -10.02 -14.50 -8.46
CA ARG A 144 -9.12 -14.02 -9.51
C ARG A 144 -8.05 -13.07 -8.99
N ALA A 145 -8.39 -12.20 -8.04
CA ALA A 145 -7.44 -11.30 -7.41
C ALA A 145 -6.33 -12.04 -6.68
N GLN A 146 -6.68 -13.13 -5.99
CA GLN A 146 -5.71 -13.99 -5.29
C GLN A 146 -4.85 -14.77 -6.28
N GLY A 147 -5.44 -15.34 -7.33
CA GLY A 147 -4.70 -16.08 -8.37
C GLY A 147 -3.69 -15.22 -9.13
N MET A 148 -3.94 -13.91 -9.25
CA MET A 148 -3.06 -12.96 -9.93
C MET A 148 -2.12 -12.17 -8.99
N ASP A 149 -2.19 -12.39 -7.68
CA ASP A 149 -1.54 -11.55 -6.66
C ASP A 149 -1.86 -10.04 -6.80
N ARG A 150 -3.12 -9.73 -7.16
CA ARG A 150 -3.64 -8.37 -7.40
C ARG A 150 -4.70 -7.93 -6.40
N ALA A 151 -4.79 -8.54 -5.23
CA ALA A 151 -5.77 -8.21 -4.19
C ALA A 151 -5.82 -6.71 -3.86
N ALA A 152 -4.67 -6.09 -3.60
CA ALA A 152 -4.62 -4.67 -3.26
C ALA A 152 -5.00 -3.76 -4.45
N HIS A 153 -4.69 -4.17 -5.69
CA HIS A 153 -5.05 -3.42 -6.91
C HIS A 153 -6.55 -3.49 -7.19
N ALA A 154 -7.16 -4.66 -7.02
CA ALA A 154 -8.60 -4.84 -7.12
C ALA A 154 -9.33 -3.94 -6.12
N TYR A 155 -8.91 -3.94 -4.84
CA TYR A 155 -9.48 -3.04 -3.84
C TYR A 155 -9.30 -1.56 -4.20
N ALA A 156 -8.12 -1.16 -4.67
CA ALA A 156 -7.83 0.22 -5.02
C ALA A 156 -8.68 0.71 -6.21
N VAL A 157 -8.83 -0.10 -7.27
CA VAL A 157 -9.69 0.25 -8.41
C VAL A 157 -11.16 0.26 -8.01
N SER A 158 -11.60 -0.68 -7.18
CA SER A 158 -12.95 -0.66 -6.62
C SER A 158 -13.21 0.59 -5.76
N LEU A 159 -12.25 1.04 -4.96
CA LEU A 159 -12.35 2.30 -4.20
C LEU A 159 -12.50 3.51 -5.13
N ILE A 160 -11.68 3.58 -6.19
CA ILE A 160 -11.73 4.65 -7.19
C ILE A 160 -13.07 4.65 -7.92
N ALA A 161 -13.66 3.49 -8.21
CA ALA A 161 -14.94 3.39 -8.93
C ALA A 161 -16.15 3.63 -8.00
N ALA A 162 -16.16 3.07 -6.79
CA ALA A 162 -17.29 3.20 -5.86
C ALA A 162 -17.41 4.62 -5.28
N GLY A 163 -16.29 5.24 -4.92
CA GLY A 163 -16.26 6.60 -4.37
C GLY A 163 -16.62 6.70 -2.90
N SER A 164 -16.46 7.88 -2.34
CA SER A 164 -16.41 8.07 -0.88
C SER A 164 -17.76 8.35 -0.20
N ARG A 165 -18.83 8.62 -0.97
CA ARG A 165 -20.05 9.28 -0.42
C ARG A 165 -21.21 8.35 -0.06
N ALA A 166 -21.35 7.18 -0.69
CA ALA A 166 -22.51 6.31 -0.45
C ALA A 166 -22.25 5.28 0.67
N PRO A 167 -23.15 5.14 1.67
CA PRO A 167 -22.99 4.14 2.74
C PRO A 167 -22.90 2.69 2.22
N ALA A 168 -23.71 2.34 1.21
CA ALA A 168 -23.69 1.01 0.60
C ALA A 168 -22.34 0.70 -0.08
N ALA A 169 -21.75 1.68 -0.76
CA ALA A 169 -20.42 1.56 -1.33
C ALA A 169 -19.33 1.33 -0.26
N GLN A 170 -19.42 2.00 0.89
CA GLN A 170 -18.48 1.80 2.00
C GLN A 170 -18.59 0.40 2.61
N LEU A 171 -19.82 -0.12 2.77
CA LEU A 171 -20.05 -1.49 3.22
C LEU A 171 -19.51 -2.50 2.22
N TYR A 172 -19.74 -2.29 0.92
CA TYR A 172 -19.18 -3.12 -0.14
C TYR A 172 -17.65 -3.16 -0.09
N LEU A 173 -16.99 -2.00 0.01
CA LEU A 173 -15.53 -1.91 0.09
C LEU A 173 -14.99 -2.59 1.36
N THR A 174 -15.69 -2.46 2.48
CA THR A 174 -15.32 -3.12 3.75
C THR A 174 -15.42 -4.64 3.61
N TYR A 175 -16.51 -5.13 3.01
CA TYR A 175 -16.71 -6.55 2.71
C TYR A 175 -15.64 -7.07 1.74
N LEU A 176 -15.36 -6.34 0.67
CA LEU A 176 -14.35 -6.70 -0.32
C LEU A 176 -12.95 -6.79 0.31
N ALA A 177 -12.55 -5.81 1.11
CA ALA A 177 -11.27 -5.82 1.80
C ALA A 177 -11.11 -7.05 2.73
N ALA A 178 -12.17 -7.40 3.47
CA ALA A 178 -12.18 -8.57 4.33
C ALA A 178 -12.05 -9.87 3.52
N ARG A 179 -12.76 -9.99 2.39
CA ARG A 179 -12.71 -11.18 1.51
C ARG A 179 -11.36 -11.33 0.80
N LEU A 180 -10.72 -10.22 0.45
CA LEU A 180 -9.38 -10.18 -0.13
C LEU A 180 -8.27 -10.45 0.90
N GLY A 181 -8.60 -10.53 2.20
CA GLY A 181 -7.61 -10.75 3.26
C GLY A 181 -6.66 -9.57 3.47
N LEU A 182 -7.08 -8.35 3.12
CA LEU A 182 -6.23 -7.16 3.25
C LEU A 182 -6.13 -6.72 4.72
N SER A 183 -4.92 -6.39 5.17
CA SER A 183 -4.71 -5.82 6.50
C SER A 183 -5.24 -4.38 6.57
N GLN A 184 -5.54 -3.93 7.79
CA GLN A 184 -5.97 -2.54 8.04
C GLN A 184 -4.93 -1.51 7.59
N GLU A 185 -3.65 -1.86 7.66
CA GLU A 185 -2.56 -0.99 7.20
C GLU A 185 -2.58 -0.80 5.68
N VAL A 186 -2.78 -1.89 4.92
CA VAL A 186 -2.88 -1.85 3.45
C VAL A 186 -4.12 -1.08 3.03
N VAL A 187 -5.28 -1.40 3.62
CA VAL A 187 -6.53 -0.69 3.37
C VAL A 187 -6.40 0.79 3.69
N GLY A 188 -5.80 1.14 4.84
CA GLY A 188 -5.56 2.52 5.23
C GLY A 188 -4.61 3.26 4.28
N SER A 189 -3.56 2.59 3.80
CA SER A 189 -2.61 3.14 2.82
C SER A 189 -3.27 3.41 1.47
N VAL A 190 -4.05 2.45 0.95
CA VAL A 190 -4.80 2.60 -0.31
C VAL A 190 -5.83 3.73 -0.19
N ASN A 191 -6.58 3.78 0.91
CA ASN A 191 -7.53 4.86 1.15
C ASN A 191 -6.84 6.24 1.16
N ARG A 192 -5.70 6.40 1.84
CA ARG A 192 -4.98 7.69 1.82
C ARG A 192 -4.51 8.10 0.42
N ARG A 193 -4.22 7.14 -0.46
CA ARG A 193 -3.70 7.40 -1.81
C ARG A 193 -4.80 7.73 -2.83
N TYR A 194 -5.95 7.09 -2.72
CA TYR A 194 -6.96 7.09 -3.78
C TYR A 194 -8.34 7.59 -3.36
N ARG A 195 -8.52 7.96 -2.09
CA ARG A 195 -9.76 8.59 -1.62
C ARG A 195 -9.77 10.06 -2.04
N ASP A 196 -10.62 10.35 -3.03
CA ASP A 196 -11.06 11.70 -3.40
C ASP A 196 -12.22 12.17 -2.50
#